data_AF-A0A847ATX8-F1
#
_entry.id   AF-A0A847ATX8-F1
#
_cell.length_a   1.000
_cell.length_b   1.000
_cell.length_c   1.000
_cell.angle_alpha   90.00
_cell.angle_beta   90.00
_cell.angle_gamma   90.00
#
_symmetry.space_group_name_H-M   'P 1'
#
loop_
_entity.id
_entity.type
_entity.pdbx_description
1 polymer ?
#
loop_
_entity_poly.entity_id
_entity_poly.type
_entity_poly.pdbx_seq_one_letter_code
_entity_poly.pdbx_strand_id
1 'polypeptide(L)'
;MNIIEKENRITVNGVKDFNIRHIFDCGQCFRWNKEEDESYTGVVKNKVINVLQEGNTVDFNNINSDDFQNSIKNYFDFDTDYETIKKTVKTDDNMALAIKFGEGMRSLNQGQCETMISIMISANNRIQMI
;
A
#
# COMPACT_ATOMS: atom_id res chain seq x y z
N MET A 1 8.17 6.99 13.60
CA MET A 1 7.59 7.56 12.38
C MET A 1 7.35 9.04 12.63
N ASN A 2 7.73 9.91 11.70
CA ASN A 2 7.48 11.36 11.82
C ASN A 2 6.58 11.80 10.67
N ILE A 3 5.45 12.46 10.98
CA ILE A 3 4.44 12.88 10.01
C ILE A 3 4.50 14.40 9.89
N ILE A 4 4.64 14.89 8.67
CA ILE A 4 4.72 16.32 8.35
C ILE A 4 3.60 16.63 7.36
N GLU A 5 2.76 17.60 7.70
CA GLU A 5 1.76 18.14 6.78
C GLU A 5 2.27 19.43 6.14
N LYS A 6 2.14 19.54 4.82
CA LYS A 6 2.37 20.77 4.08
C LYS A 6 1.34 20.89 2.97
N GLU A 7 0.48 21.91 3.07
CA GLU A 7 -0.60 22.17 2.11
C GLU A 7 -1.52 20.94 1.97
N ASN A 8 -1.57 20.32 0.80
CA ASN A 8 -2.35 19.10 0.51
C ASN A 8 -1.47 17.86 0.40
N ARG A 9 -0.35 17.82 1.13
CA ARG A 9 0.58 16.71 1.14
C ARG A 9 0.94 16.32 2.57
N ILE A 10 0.91 15.01 2.83
CA ILE A 10 1.40 14.40 4.06
C ILE A 10 2.66 13.61 3.74
N THR A 11 3.77 13.98 4.36
CA THR A 11 5.04 13.26 4.26
C THR A 11 5.25 12.43 5.51
N VAL A 12 5.52 11.15 5.34
CA VAL A 12 5.72 10.21 6.44
C VAL A 12 7.14 9.66 6.38
N ASN A 13 7.95 9.99 7.39
CA ASN A 13 9.35 9.61 7.46
C ASN A 13 9.58 8.40 8.37
N GLY A 14 10.56 7.56 7.99
CA GLY A 14 10.98 6.40 8.76
C GLY A 14 9.96 5.27 8.70
N VAL A 15 9.30 5.11 7.56
CA VAL A 15 8.41 3.98 7.31
C VAL A 15 9.23 2.71 7.18
N LYS A 16 8.84 1.67 7.90
CA LYS A 16 9.45 0.34 7.82
C LYS A 16 8.51 -0.62 7.10
N ASP A 17 9.06 -1.64 6.46
CA ASP A 17 8.29 -2.74 5.87
C ASP A 17 7.19 -2.23 4.93
N PHE A 18 7.55 -1.26 4.09
CA PHE A 18 6.63 -0.58 3.18
C PHE A 18 7.36 -0.32 1.86
N ASN A 19 6.80 -0.84 0.78
CA ASN A 19 7.26 -0.55 -0.57
C ASN A 19 6.05 -0.42 -1.48
N ILE A 20 5.85 0.76 -2.09
CA ILE A 20 4.66 1.04 -2.91
C ILE A 20 4.49 0.04 -4.06
N ARG A 21 5.58 -0.37 -4.73
CA ARG A 21 5.50 -1.38 -5.80
C ARG A 21 5.09 -2.74 -5.24
N HIS A 22 5.70 -3.18 -4.14
CA HIS A 22 5.33 -4.45 -3.51
C HIS A 22 3.88 -4.46 -3.02
N ILE A 23 3.36 -3.32 -2.58
CA ILE A 23 1.99 -3.19 -2.08
C ILE A 23 0.99 -3.20 -3.24
N PHE A 24 1.23 -2.41 -4.28
CA PHE A 24 0.25 -2.21 -5.36
C PHE A 24 0.31 -3.30 -6.44
N ASP A 25 1.48 -3.88 -6.70
CA ASP A 25 1.66 -4.85 -7.79
C ASP A 25 1.54 -6.31 -7.34
N CYS A 26 1.27 -6.59 -6.06
CA CYS A 26 1.11 -7.97 -5.57
C CYS A 26 -0.24 -8.61 -5.91
N GLY A 27 -1.11 -7.91 -6.65
CA GLY A 27 -2.42 -8.41 -7.09
C GLY A 27 -3.53 -8.31 -6.06
N GLN A 28 -3.32 -7.60 -4.94
CA GLN A 28 -4.36 -7.41 -3.91
C GLN A 28 -5.36 -6.30 -4.26
N CYS A 29 -4.98 -5.36 -5.13
CA CYS A 29 -5.78 -4.19 -5.50
C CYS A 29 -5.65 -3.92 -7.01
N PHE A 30 -6.63 -3.20 -7.56
CA PHE A 30 -6.74 -2.98 -9.02
C PHE A 30 -6.94 -1.51 -9.41
N ARG A 31 -7.11 -0.62 -8.42
CA ARG A 31 -7.39 0.81 -8.65
C ARG A 31 -6.19 1.72 -8.38
N TRP A 32 -4.99 1.16 -8.44
CA TRP A 32 -3.73 1.87 -8.32
C TRP A 32 -2.98 1.76 -9.62
N ASN A 33 -2.63 2.91 -10.20
CA ASN A 33 -1.90 2.99 -11.46
C ASN A 33 -0.55 3.64 -11.23
N LYS A 34 0.47 3.05 -11.81
CA LYS A 34 1.83 3.57 -11.77
C LYS A 34 1.99 4.73 -12.75
N GLU A 35 2.62 5.80 -12.29
CA GLU A 35 2.92 7.01 -13.07
C GLU A 35 4.36 7.00 -13.62
N GLU A 36 4.67 7.95 -14.50
CA GLU A 36 6.01 8.08 -15.12
C GLU A 36 7.12 8.37 -14.11
N ASP A 37 6.80 9.05 -13.00
CA ASP A 37 7.73 9.39 -11.91
C ASP A 37 7.86 8.28 -10.86
N GLU A 38 7.36 7.07 -11.16
CA GLU A 38 7.34 5.91 -10.26
C GLU A 38 6.42 6.05 -9.04
N SER A 39 5.64 7.14 -8.95
CA SER A 39 4.52 7.24 -8.01
C SER A 39 3.34 6.37 -8.45
N TYR A 40 2.36 6.22 -7.56
CA TYR A 40 1.11 5.54 -7.86
C TYR A 40 -0.07 6.44 -7.55
N THR A 41 -1.00 6.57 -8.49
CA THR A 41 -2.28 7.25 -8.29
C THR A 41 -3.39 6.22 -8.14
N GLY A 42 -4.22 6.37 -7.11
CA GLY A 42 -5.33 5.47 -6.86
C GLY A 42 -6.47 6.10 -6.10
N VAL A 43 -7.50 5.30 -5.85
CA VAL A 43 -8.73 5.75 -5.19
C VAL A 43 -8.90 5.05 -3.84
N VAL A 44 -9.00 5.83 -2.77
CA VAL A 44 -9.22 5.34 -1.40
C VAL A 44 -10.42 6.05 -0.79
N LYS A 45 -11.44 5.29 -0.35
CA LYS A 45 -12.69 5.81 0.27
C LYS A 45 -13.30 7.01 -0.47
N ASN A 46 -13.37 6.95 -1.80
CA ASN A 46 -13.90 7.99 -2.71
C ASN A 46 -12.98 9.21 -2.95
N LYS A 47 -11.71 9.15 -2.55
CA LYS A 47 -10.73 10.20 -2.83
C LYS A 47 -9.63 9.70 -3.74
N VAL A 48 -9.26 10.50 -4.76
CA VAL A 48 -8.06 10.26 -5.57
C VAL A 48 -6.85 10.74 -4.79
N ILE A 49 -5.87 9.86 -4.61
CA ILE A 49 -4.63 10.17 -3.93
C ILE A 49 -3.46 9.70 -4.79
N ASN A 50 -2.32 10.36 -4.63
CA ASN A 50 -1.07 9.94 -5.26
C ASN A 50 -0.03 9.66 -4.17
N VAL A 51 0.74 8.58 -4.36
CA VAL A 51 1.71 8.10 -3.38
C VAL A 51 3.06 7.92 -4.04
N LEU A 52 4.06 8.63 -3.55
CA LEU A 52 5.44 8.52 -3.97
C LEU A 52 6.29 8.04 -2.79
N GLN A 53 7.29 7.21 -3.06
CA GLN A 53 8.20 6.71 -2.04
C GLN A 53 9.65 6.94 -2.44
N GLU A 54 10.42 7.50 -1.51
CA GLU A 54 11.85 7.68 -1.61
C GLU A 54 12.52 7.07 -0.38
N GLY A 55 13.08 5.87 -0.54
CA GLY A 55 13.65 5.11 0.58
C GLY A 55 12.62 4.83 1.66
N ASN A 56 12.84 5.35 2.87
CA ASN A 56 11.94 5.18 4.02
C ASN A 56 10.99 6.37 4.22
N THR A 57 10.88 7.25 3.23
CA THR A 57 9.96 8.39 3.24
C THR A 57 8.88 8.16 2.20
N VAL A 58 7.63 8.38 2.60
CA VAL A 58 6.45 8.21 1.75
C VAL A 58 5.66 9.50 1.75
N ASP A 59 5.46 10.06 0.56
CA ASP A 59 4.64 11.23 0.32
C ASP A 59 3.25 10.80 -0.15
N PHE A 60 2.23 11.32 0.53
CA PHE A 60 0.83 11.18 0.16
C PHE A 60 0.31 12.54 -0.28
N ASN A 61 -0.03 12.65 -1.56
CA ASN A 61 -0.57 13.85 -2.18
C ASN A 61 -2.10 13.84 -2.19
N ASN A 62 -2.68 15.04 -2.21
CA ASN A 62 -4.12 15.29 -2.18
C ASN A 62 -4.82 14.78 -0.91
N ILE A 63 -4.14 14.84 0.24
CA ILE A 63 -4.70 14.51 1.56
C ILE A 63 -4.27 15.52 2.61
N ASN A 64 -5.07 15.65 3.66
CA ASN A 64 -4.74 16.41 4.87
C ASN A 64 -4.52 15.47 6.08
N SER A 65 -4.19 16.04 7.24
CA SER A 65 -4.00 15.27 8.47
C SER A 65 -5.22 14.44 8.88
N ASP A 66 -6.43 14.99 8.69
CA ASP A 66 -7.68 14.28 9.05
C ASP A 66 -7.91 13.06 8.15
N ASP A 67 -7.68 13.19 6.84
CA ASP A 67 -7.72 12.06 5.89
C ASP A 67 -6.69 11.00 6.29
N PHE A 68 -5.49 11.45 6.67
CA PHE A 68 -4.42 10.54 7.06
C PHE A 68 -4.82 9.71 8.26
N GLN A 69 -5.28 10.34 9.35
CA GLN A 69 -5.65 9.65 10.58
C GLN A 69 -6.90 8.76 10.41
N ASN A 70 -7.93 9.25 9.70
CA ASN A 70 -9.21 8.55 9.62
C ASN A 70 -9.27 7.48 8.52
N SER A 71 -8.40 7.57 7.50
CA SER A 71 -8.51 6.73 6.31
C SER A 71 -7.19 6.10 5.89
N ILE A 72 -6.16 6.90 5.64
CA ILE A 72 -4.91 6.40 5.04
C ILE A 72 -4.15 5.51 6.01
N LYS A 73 -4.09 5.89 7.29
CA LYS A 73 -3.39 5.14 8.32
C LYS A 73 -3.88 3.68 8.39
N ASN A 74 -5.21 3.51 8.41
CA ASN A 74 -5.85 2.21 8.44
C ASN A 74 -5.80 1.49 7.08
N TYR A 75 -5.97 2.21 5.97
CA TYR A 75 -5.94 1.63 4.62
C TYR A 75 -4.60 0.94 4.32
N PHE A 76 -3.47 1.55 4.72
CA PHE A 76 -2.12 1.03 4.53
C PHE A 76 -1.59 0.21 5.73
N ASP A 77 -2.45 -0.08 6.70
CA ASP A 77 -2.16 -0.93 7.85
C ASP A 77 -0.86 -0.53 8.59
N PHE A 78 -0.76 0.75 8.95
CA PHE A 78 0.43 1.30 9.62
C PHE A 78 0.61 0.85 11.07
N ASP A 79 -0.42 0.28 11.69
CA ASP A 79 -0.39 -0.14 13.10
C ASP A 79 0.12 -1.58 13.27
N THR A 80 0.28 -2.34 12.18
CA THR A 80 0.73 -3.74 12.21
C THR A 80 2.26 -3.85 12.14
N ASP A 81 2.84 -4.68 13.00
CA ASP A 81 4.28 -4.99 12.99
C ASP A 81 4.60 -6.13 12.00
N TYR A 82 4.82 -5.74 10.74
CA TYR A 82 5.21 -6.66 9.66
C TYR A 82 6.59 -7.30 9.89
N GLU A 83 7.48 -6.71 10.70
CA GLU A 83 8.76 -7.32 11.03
C GLU A 83 8.55 -8.59 11.86
N THR A 84 7.67 -8.52 12.86
CA THR A 84 7.29 -9.69 13.68
C THR A 84 6.58 -10.75 12.85
N ILE A 85 5.69 -10.35 11.92
CA ILE A 85 5.02 -11.29 11.00
C ILE A 85 6.06 -12.01 10.13
N LYS A 86 6.96 -11.26 9.49
CA LYS A 86 8.04 -11.83 8.64
C LYS A 86 8.92 -12.80 9.40
N LYS A 87 9.28 -12.52 10.65
CA LYS A 87 10.04 -13.44 11.51
C LYS A 87 9.26 -14.73 11.80
N THR A 88 7.96 -14.61 12.06
CA THR A 88 7.09 -15.75 12.36
C THR A 88 6.90 -16.66 11.16
N VAL A 89 6.71 -16.08 9.96
CA VAL A 89 6.47 -16.87 8.75
C VAL A 89 7.74 -17.40 8.11
N LYS A 90 8.94 -16.95 8.51
CA LYS A 90 10.22 -17.44 7.98
C LYS A 90 10.53 -18.86 8.48
N THR A 91 9.82 -19.84 7.94
CA THR A 91 9.90 -21.26 8.33
C THR A 91 11.07 -22.01 7.67
N ASP A 92 11.47 -21.58 6.47
CA ASP A 92 12.46 -22.25 5.64
C ASP A 92 13.11 -21.27 4.65
N ASP A 93 14.09 -21.76 3.89
CA ASP A 93 14.86 -20.95 2.94
C ASP A 93 14.02 -20.44 1.76
N ASN A 94 13.02 -21.19 1.30
CA ASN A 94 12.14 -20.73 0.23
C ASN A 94 11.30 -19.54 0.71
N MET A 95 10.77 -19.65 1.93
CA MET A 95 10.04 -18.55 2.55
C MET A 95 10.94 -17.35 2.83
N ALA A 96 12.20 -17.57 3.23
CA ALA A 96 13.17 -16.49 3.38
C ALA A 96 13.42 -15.73 2.06
N LEU A 97 13.50 -16.46 0.94
CA LEU A 97 13.63 -15.86 -0.40
C LEU A 97 12.37 -15.09 -0.80
N ALA A 98 11.18 -15.63 -0.54
CA ALA A 98 9.91 -14.96 -0.82
C ALA A 98 9.75 -13.66 0.01
N ILE A 99 10.09 -13.72 1.30
CA ILE A 99 10.08 -12.55 2.19
C ILE A 99 11.05 -11.49 1.71
N LYS A 100 12.26 -11.87 1.25
CA LYS A 100 13.23 -10.93 0.70
C LYS A 100 12.73 -10.27 -0.59
N PHE A 101 12.05 -11.04 -1.45
CA PHE A 101 11.48 -10.52 -2.69
C PHE A 101 10.35 -9.51 -2.43
N GLY A 102 9.51 -9.74 -1.43
CA GLY A 102 8.37 -8.88 -1.08
C GLY A 102 8.53 -8.18 0.27
N GLU A 103 9.73 -7.71 0.63
CA GLU A 103 10.06 -7.25 1.99
C GLU A 103 9.22 -6.08 2.51
N GLY A 104 8.60 -5.34 1.59
CA GLY A 104 7.76 -4.17 1.84
C GLY A 104 6.29 -4.39 1.53
N MET A 105 5.86 -5.64 1.31
CA MET A 105 4.43 -5.97 1.14
C MET A 105 3.66 -5.66 2.42
N ARG A 106 2.44 -5.14 2.24
CA ARG A 106 1.44 -4.95 3.29
C ARG A 106 0.06 -5.32 2.78
N SER A 107 -0.80 -5.79 3.67
CA SER A 107 -2.21 -6.02 3.38
C SER A 107 -2.99 -4.72 3.47
N LEU A 108 -3.60 -4.29 2.37
CA LEU A 108 -4.45 -3.10 2.34
C LEU A 108 -5.81 -3.36 2.97
N ASN A 109 -6.27 -2.46 3.83
CA ASN A 109 -7.61 -2.51 4.42
C ASN A 109 -8.64 -1.85 3.48
N GLN A 110 -8.94 -2.56 2.39
CA GLN A 110 -9.85 -2.12 1.33
C GLN A 110 -11.33 -2.24 1.71
N GLY A 111 -12.19 -1.49 1.02
CA GLY A 111 -13.64 -1.53 1.24
C GLY A 111 -14.23 -2.88 0.83
N GLN A 112 -14.98 -3.52 1.74
CA GLN A 112 -15.50 -4.89 1.55
C GLN A 112 -16.28 -5.09 0.24
N CYS A 113 -17.15 -4.13 -0.12
CA CYS A 113 -17.94 -4.20 -1.36
C CYS A 113 -17.05 -4.11 -2.61
N GLU A 114 -16.10 -3.17 -2.64
CA GLU A 114 -15.15 -3.01 -3.74
C GLU A 114 -14.30 -4.26 -3.91
N THR A 115 -13.72 -4.78 -2.82
CA THR A 115 -12.92 -6.01 -2.83
C THR A 115 -13.73 -7.20 -3.33
N MET A 116 -14.94 -7.39 -2.82
CA MET A 116 -15.80 -8.51 -3.21
C MET A 116 -16.09 -8.50 -4.71
N ILE A 117 -16.54 -7.36 -5.25
CA ILE A 117 -16.85 -7.21 -6.68
C ILE A 117 -15.59 -7.40 -7.52
N SER A 118 -14.46 -6.81 -7.11
CA SER A 118 -13.19 -6.90 -7.84
C SER A 118 -12.70 -8.36 -7.94
N ILE A 119 -12.82 -9.13 -6.86
CA ILE A 119 -12.45 -10.56 -6.85
C ILE A 119 -13.45 -11.42 -7.65
N MET A 120 -14.73 -11.06 -7.70
CA MET A 120 -15.67 -11.73 -8.60
C MET A 120 -15.31 -11.49 -10.08
N ILE A 121 -14.90 -10.27 -10.43
CA ILE A 121 -14.46 -9.91 -11.80
C ILE A 121 -13.14 -10.59 -12.16
N SER A 122 -12.26 -10.85 -11.18
CA SER A 122 -10.97 -11.49 -11.43
C SER A 122 -11.06 -12.97 -11.79
N ALA A 123 -12.20 -13.61 -11.51
CA ALA A 123 -12.42 -15.01 -11.83
C ALA A 123 -12.23 -15.30 -13.33
N ASN A 124 -11.21 -16.10 -13.65
CA ASN A 124 -10.81 -16.46 -15.01
C ASN A 124 -10.49 -15.25 -15.92
N ASN A 125 -9.96 -14.19 -15.31
CA ASN A 125 -9.61 -12.95 -16.00
C ASN A 125 -8.11 -12.62 -15.83
N ARG A 126 -7.58 -11.70 -16.64
CA ARG A 126 -6.19 -11.20 -16.51
C ARG A 126 -6.21 -9.83 -15.84
N ILE A 127 -5.17 -9.49 -15.07
CA ILE A 127 -5.06 -8.20 -14.37
C ILE A 127 -5.35 -6.99 -15.30
N GLN A 128 -4.87 -7.02 -16.55
CA GLN A 128 -5.13 -5.95 -17.52
C GLN A 128 -6.60 -5.79 -17.95
N MET A 129 -7.46 -6.76 -17.65
CA MET A 129 -8.86 -6.85 -18.04
C MET A 129 -9.81 -6.78 -16.82
N ILE A 130 -9.25 -6.60 -15.62
CA ILE A 130 -9.97 -6.39 -14.34
C ILE A 130 -9.97 -4.90 -14.04
#